data_AF-A0A522P377-F1
#
_entry.id   AF-A0A522P377-F1
#
_cell.length_a   1.000
_cell.length_b   1.000
_cell.length_c   1.000
_cell.angle_alpha   90.00
_cell.angle_beta   90.00
_cell.angle_gamma   90.00
#
_symmetry.space_group_name_H-M   'P 1'
#
loop_
_entity.id
_entity.type
_entity.pdbx_description
1 polymer ?
#
loop_
_entity_poly.entity_id
_entity_poly.type
_entity_poly.pdbx_seq_one_letter_code
_entity_poly.pdbx_strand_id
1 'polypeptide(L)' 'MKSVDEKTAVGVGAPGLVRRTVRGRTHMLSLHAAPLADAAAWMDHYRTFWTDGLALLEQFVAGSHANRVKETPRRKP' A
#
# COMPACT_ATOMS: atom_id res chain seq x y z
N MET A 1 -5.75 -39.88 21.76
CA MET A 1 -6.55 -40.09 20.52
C MET A 1 -7.56 -38.95 20.45
N LYS A 2 -7.44 -37.90 19.63
CA LYS A 2 -6.65 -37.63 18.42
C LYS A 2 -5.91 -36.29 18.53
N SER A 3 -4.78 -36.25 17.82
CA SER A 3 -3.95 -35.09 17.50
C SER A 3 -4.80 -33.93 17.00
N VAL A 4 -4.63 -32.74 17.58
CA VAL A 4 -5.08 -31.50 16.95
C VAL A 4 -3.91 -31.06 16.08
N ASP A 5 -4.01 -31.36 14.79
CA ASP A 5 -3.04 -30.97 13.77
C ASP A 5 -2.79 -29.46 13.83
N GLU A 6 -1.67 -29.07 14.46
CA GLU A 6 -1.10 -27.74 14.37
C GLU A 6 -0.43 -27.61 13.00
N LYS A 7 -1.23 -27.55 11.94
CA LYS A 7 -0.74 -27.31 10.58
C LYS A 7 -0.73 -25.81 10.30
N THR A 8 0.23 -25.11 10.90
CA THR A 8 0.51 -23.71 10.57
C THR A 8 1.32 -23.68 9.27
N ALA A 9 0.63 -23.69 8.13
CA ALA A 9 1.26 -23.46 6.83
C ALA A 9 1.52 -21.97 6.65
N VAL A 10 2.78 -21.54 6.81
CA VAL A 10 3.24 -20.21 6.43
C VAL A 10 3.59 -20.24 4.94
N GLY A 11 2.71 -19.66 4.12
CA GLY A 11 2.97 -19.32 2.73
C GLY A 11 3.35 -17.85 2.58
N VAL A 12 4.20 -17.54 1.60
CA VAL A 12 4.61 -16.18 1.24
C VAL A 12 3.40 -15.44 0.65
N GLY A 13 2.63 -14.77 1.52
CA GLY A 13 1.43 -14.01 1.17
C GLY A 13 0.36 -14.12 2.26
N ALA A 14 0.18 -13.07 3.07
CA ALA A 14 -0.42 -13.07 4.42
C ALA A 14 -1.67 -13.95 4.62
N PRO A 15 -1.53 -15.22 5.06
CA PRO A 15 -2.64 -16.02 5.55
C PRO A 15 -2.54 -16.00 7.08
N GLY A 16 -3.12 -14.99 7.73
CA GLY A 16 -3.11 -14.99 9.19
C GLY A 16 -3.29 -13.66 9.90
N LEU A 17 -4.11 -12.73 9.38
CA LEU A 17 -4.48 -11.53 10.15
C LEU A 17 -5.25 -11.90 11.43
N VAL A 18 -5.99 -13.01 11.38
CA VAL A 18 -6.79 -13.48 12.52
C VAL A 18 -6.32 -14.87 12.92
N ARG A 19 -5.92 -15.00 14.17
CA ARG A 19 -5.66 -16.30 14.80
C ARG A 19 -6.94 -16.77 15.50
N ARG A 20 -7.36 -18.00 15.21
CA ARG A 20 -8.50 -18.63 15.88
C ARG A 20 -8.03 -19.75 16.79
N THR A 21 -8.56 -19.78 18.02
CA THR A 21 -8.37 -20.90 18.96
C THR A 21 -9.73 -21.41 19.39
N VAL A 22 -9.97 -22.71 19.22
CA VAL A 22 -11.23 -23.35 19.58
C VAL A 22 -11.10 -23.96 20.98
N ARG A 23 -11.99 -23.56 21.91
CA ARG A 23 -12.12 -24.15 23.25
C ARG A 23 -13.53 -24.71 23.39
N GLY A 24 -13.69 -26.01 23.15
CA GLY A 24 -15.01 -26.66 23.15
C GLY A 24 -15.92 -26.07 22.07
N ARG A 25 -17.03 -25.44 22.48
CA ARG A 25 -17.97 -24.74 21.57
C ARG A 25 -17.64 -23.24 21.38
N THR A 26 -16.64 -22.73 22.10
CA THR A 26 -16.26 -21.32 22.06
C THR A 26 -15.11 -21.09 21.08
N HIS A 27 -15.26 -20.11 20.19
CA HIS A 27 -14.21 -19.64 19.31
C HIS A 27 -13.60 -18.35 19.86
N MET A 28 -12.32 -18.38 20.17
CA MET A 28 -11.56 -17.18 20.50
C MET A 28 -10.84 -16.71 19.24
N LEU A 29 -11.10 -15.48 18.82
CA LEU A 29 -10.44 -14.83 17.70
C LEU A 29 -9.52 -13.74 18.26
N SER A 30 -8.28 -13.69 17.80
CA SER A 30 -7.31 -12.66 18.16
C SER A 30 -6.65 -12.10 16.91
N LEU A 31 -6.42 -10.79 16.89
CA LEU A 31 -5.66 -10.13 15.84
C LEU A 31 -4.19 -10.56 15.91
N HIS A 32 -3.63 -10.92 14.77
CA HIS A 32 -2.20 -11.11 14.59
C HIS A 32 -1.70 -9.94 13.75
N ALA A 33 -1.02 -8.99 14.41
CA ALA A 33 -0.65 -7.71 13.82
C ALA A 33 0.62 -7.77 12.95
N ALA A 34 1.43 -8.83 13.06
CA ALA A 34 2.70 -8.92 12.31
C ALA A 34 2.54 -8.78 10.78
N PRO A 35 1.53 -9.40 10.13
CA PRO A 35 1.30 -9.21 8.70
C PRO A 35 0.93 -7.78 8.29
N LEU A 36 0.42 -6.95 9.22
CA LEU A 36 0.14 -5.55 8.95
C LEU A 36 1.42 -4.71 8.87
N ALA A 37 2.45 -5.07 9.63
CA ALA A 37 3.73 -4.39 9.60
C ALA A 37 4.41 -4.55 8.23
N ASP A 38 4.40 -5.78 7.68
CA ASP A 38 4.96 -6.06 6.36
C ASP A 38 4.19 -5.32 5.25
N ALA A 39 2.85 -5.31 5.34
CA ALA A 39 2.02 -4.55 4.41
C ALA A 39 2.30 -3.03 4.50
N ALA A 40 2.47 -2.49 5.70
CA ALA A 40 2.82 -1.09 5.90
C ALA A 40 4.18 -0.73 5.29
N ALA A 41 5.21 -1.56 5.55
CA ALA A 41 6.53 -1.36 4.99
C ALA A 41 6.53 -1.38 3.45
N TRP A 42 5.76 -2.30 2.85
CA TRP A 42 5.60 -2.36 1.40
C TRP A 42 4.89 -1.11 0.85
N MET A 43 3.81 -0.65 1.50
CA MET A 43 3.13 0.58 1.10
C MET A 43 4.04 1.80 1.17
N ASP A 44 4.84 1.93 2.23
CA ASP A 44 5.74 3.07 2.39
C ASP A 44 6.89 3.06 1.40
N HIS A 45 7.42 1.89 1.06
CA HIS A 45 8.42 1.75 0.00
C HIS A 45 7.95 2.35 -1.33
N TYR A 46 6.72 2.05 -1.75
CA TYR A 46 6.16 2.57 -3.00
C TYR A 46 5.61 4.00 -2.86
N ARG A 47 5.21 4.41 -1.66
CA ARG A 47 4.71 5.77 -1.40
C ARG A 47 5.73 6.82 -1.82
N THR A 48 6.98 6.67 -1.40
CA THR A 48 8.05 7.61 -1.75
C THR A 48 8.27 7.67 -3.25
N PHE A 49 8.39 6.52 -3.91
CA PHE A 49 8.56 6.44 -5.37
C PHE A 49 7.49 7.21 -6.14
N TRP A 50 6.21 6.98 -5.81
CA TRP A 50 5.12 7.65 -6.50
C TRP A 50 5.02 9.13 -6.14
N THR A 51 5.29 9.50 -4.90
CA THR A 51 5.22 10.89 -4.44
C THR A 51 6.24 11.75 -5.19
N ASP A 52 7.50 11.28 -5.26
CA ASP A 52 8.57 12.01 -5.92
C ASP A 52 8.34 12.10 -7.44
N GLY A 53 7.91 10.99 -8.06
CA GLY A 53 7.58 10.96 -9.48
C GLY A 53 6.43 11.90 -9.85
N LEU A 54 5.37 11.94 -9.04
CA LEU A 54 4.24 12.83 -9.27
C LEU A 54 4.60 14.30 -9.04
N ALA A 55 5.45 14.61 -8.06
CA ALA A 55 5.92 15.98 -7.82
C ALA A 55 6.75 16.52 -9.01
N LEU A 56 7.59 15.68 -9.62
CA LEU A 56 8.33 16.06 -10.83
C LEU A 56 7.40 16.25 -12.02
N LEU A 57 6.42 15.36 -12.18
CA LEU A 57 5.42 15.47 -13.24
C LEU A 57 4.62 16.77 -13.13
N GLU A 58 4.21 17.14 -11.91
CA GLU A 58 3.50 18.39 -11.64
C GLU A 58 4.33 19.61 -12.10
N GLN A 59 5.62 19.64 -11.77
CA GLN A 59 6.52 20.72 -12.20
C GLN A 59 6.64 20.81 -13.72
N PHE A 60 6.79 19.66 -14.39
CA PHE A 60 6.90 19.60 -15.85
C PHE A 60 5.64 20.12 -16.55
N VAL A 61 4.47 19.68 -16.08
CA VAL A 61 3.18 20.08 -16.65
C VAL A 61 2.92 21.56 -16.38
N ALA A 62 3.14 22.03 -15.16
CA ALA A 62 2.95 23.44 -14.79
C ALA A 62 3.89 24.37 -15.57
N GLY A 63 5.17 24.01 -15.70
CA GLY A 63 6.15 24.77 -16.48
C GLY A 63 5.81 24.82 -17.96
N SER A 64 5.34 23.72 -18.54
CA SER A 64 4.88 23.65 -19.93
C SER A 64 3.66 24.53 -20.18
N HIS A 65 2.72 24.54 -19.23
CA HIS A 65 1.53 25.39 -19.31
C HIS A 65 1.89 26.88 -19.21
N ALA A 66 2.81 27.24 -18.29
CA ALA A 66 3.31 28.60 -18.16
C ALA A 66 4.06 29.08 -19.41
N ASN A 67 4.85 28.19 -20.06
CA ASN A 67 5.55 28.54 -21.29
C ASN A 67 4.56 28.82 -22.44
N ARG A 68 3.54 27.98 -22.60
CA ARG A 68 2.52 28.14 -23.65
C ARG A 68 1.74 29.46 -23.53
N VAL A 69 1.50 29.95 -22.30
CA VAL A 69 0.84 31.24 -22.06
C VAL A 69 1.74 32.42 -22.46
N LYS A 70 3.07 32.28 -22.36
CA LYS A 70 4.00 33.34 -22.77
C LYS A 70 4.12 33.46 -24.29
N GLU A 71 3.82 32.39 -25.02
CA GLU A 71 4.06 32.29 -26.46
C GLU A 71 2.91 32.82 -27.32
N THR A 72 1.83 33.34 -26.73
CA THR A 72 0.81 34.05 -27.51
C THR A 72 1.43 35.31 -28.12
N PRO A 73 1.61 35.39 -29.45
CA PRO A 73 2.04 36.62 -30.07
C PRO A 73 0.84 37.55 -30.00
N ARG A 74 0.93 38.63 -29.22
CA ARG A 74 0.00 39.76 -29.37
C ARG A 74 0.17 40.31 -30.77
N ARG A 75 -0.66 39.86 -31.71
CA ARG A 75 -0.85 40.57 -32.98
C ARG A 75 -1.45 41.94 -32.64
N LYS A 76 -0.69 42.98 -32.96
CA LYS A 76 -1.14 44.38 -32.96
C LYS A 76 -2.11 44.61 -34.14
N PRO A 77 -3.01 45.61 -34.04
CA PRO A 77 -4.07 45.88 -35.01
C PRO A 77 -3.56 46.16 -36.42
#